data_AF-A0AAQ1GFS2-F1
#
_entry.id   AF-A0AAQ1GFS2-F1
#
_cell.length_a   1.000
_cell.length_b   1.000
_cell.length_c   1.000
_cell.angle_alpha   90.00
_cell.angle_beta   90.00
_cell.angle_gamma   90.00
#
_symmetry.space_group_name_H-M   'P 1'
#
loop_
_entity.id
_entity.type
_entity.pdbx_description
1 polymer ?
#
loop_
_entity_poly.entity_id
_entity_poly.type
_entity_poly.pdbx_seq_one_letter_code
_entity_poly.pdbx_strand_id
1 'polypeptide(L)'
;MSRSKNVSTAPLPSASPQFLQRPLDEKTATEMALAHHLTFAACKSWAGTTRLVSELVRMVYLTFYVQCEGYGDTEIAQFANAEAALETCILRAGDDETCRISPVESALVEPILQQADTQLFLAPRQALIEAYQRLDRFLRSSNESPLPQLSM
;
A
#
# COMPACT_ATOMS: atom_id res chain seq x y z
N MET A 1 -18.81 -4.97 51.53
CA MET A 1 -18.21 -5.81 50.47
C MET A 1 -19.05 -5.56 49.22
N SER A 2 -18.59 -5.08 48.07
CA SER A 2 -17.25 -4.94 47.51
C SER A 2 -17.17 -3.67 46.64
N ARG A 3 -15.97 -3.10 46.63
CA ARG A 3 -15.53 -1.94 45.86
C ARG A 3 -15.48 -2.24 44.36
N SER A 4 -15.93 -1.24 43.60
CA SER A 4 -15.40 -0.71 42.34
C SER A 4 -14.20 -1.43 41.69
N LYS A 5 -14.36 -1.75 40.40
CA LYS A 5 -13.33 -1.50 39.40
C LYS A 5 -14.00 -0.93 38.15
N ASN A 6 -14.25 0.39 38.14
CA ASN A 6 -14.36 1.13 36.89
C ASN A 6 -12.97 1.09 36.23
N VAL A 7 -12.83 0.24 35.22
CA VAL A 7 -11.70 0.31 34.29
C VAL A 7 -11.90 1.60 33.50
N SER A 8 -11.16 2.64 33.89
CA SER A 8 -11.02 3.85 33.10
C SER A 8 -10.32 3.47 31.80
N THR A 9 -11.08 3.33 30.72
CA THR A 9 -10.55 3.36 29.36
C THR A 9 -10.04 4.77 29.10
N ALA A 10 -8.80 5.01 29.50
CA ALA A 10 -8.07 6.20 29.09
C ALA A 10 -8.07 6.24 27.55
N PRO A 11 -8.47 7.36 26.93
CA PRO A 11 -8.27 7.56 25.51
C PRO A 11 -6.78 7.38 25.20
N LEU A 12 -6.47 6.71 24.10
CA LEU A 12 -5.12 6.71 23.53
C LEU A 12 -4.63 8.16 23.49
N PRO A 13 -3.41 8.47 23.95
CA PRO A 13 -2.90 9.84 23.96
C PRO A 13 -2.97 10.39 22.53
N SER A 14 -3.71 11.49 22.35
CA SER A 14 -3.78 12.18 21.07
C SER A 14 -2.35 12.54 20.67
N ALA A 15 -1.83 11.91 19.62
CA ALA A 15 -0.49 12.19 19.13
C ALA A 15 -0.37 13.71 18.89
N SER A 16 0.63 14.35 19.50
CA SER A 16 0.84 15.79 19.34
C SER A 16 0.94 16.15 17.86
N PRO A 17 0.37 17.28 17.40
CA PRO A 17 0.35 17.65 15.97
C PRO A 17 1.72 17.63 15.28
N GLN A 18 2.80 17.91 16.04
CA GLN A 18 4.18 17.89 15.55
C GLN A 18 4.70 16.48 15.22
N PHE A 19 4.21 15.44 15.90
CA PHE A 19 4.61 14.05 15.64
C PHE A 19 4.10 13.57 14.28
N LEU A 20 2.89 14.01 13.88
CA LEU A 20 2.27 13.66 12.60
C LEU A 20 3.01 14.27 11.41
N GLN A 21 3.74 15.37 11.62
CA GLN A 21 4.53 16.05 10.59
C GLN A 21 5.93 15.44 10.41
N ARG A 22 6.28 14.38 11.16
CA ARG A 22 7.56 13.68 11.02
C ARG A 22 7.35 12.35 10.30
N PRO A 23 8.40 11.83 9.65
CA PRO A 23 8.37 10.48 9.11
C PRO A 23 8.15 9.39 10.16
N LEU A 24 7.95 8.17 9.68
CA LEU A 24 8.03 6.99 10.51
C LEU A 24 9.41 6.89 11.17
N ASP A 25 9.47 6.24 12.32
CA ASP A 25 10.75 5.79 12.85
C ASP A 25 11.33 4.70 11.94
N GLU A 26 12.66 4.64 11.89
CA GLU A 26 13.41 3.75 10.99
C GLU A 26 12.99 2.29 11.10
N LYS A 27 12.72 1.82 12.33
CA LYS A 27 12.27 0.46 12.58
C LYS A 27 10.92 0.19 11.90
N THR A 28 9.93 1.04 12.15
CA THR A 28 8.59 0.89 11.55
C THR A 28 8.64 0.98 10.03
N ALA A 29 9.38 1.94 9.47
CA ALA A 29 9.55 2.07 8.03
C ALA A 29 10.20 0.82 7.41
N THR A 30 11.23 0.28 8.06
CA THR A 30 11.94 -0.93 7.62
C THR A 30 11.03 -2.17 7.67
N GLU A 31 10.24 -2.34 8.73
CA GLU A 31 9.30 -3.45 8.86
C GLU A 31 8.24 -3.43 7.75
N MET A 32 7.70 -2.25 7.44
CA MET A 32 6.72 -2.09 6.36
C MET A 32 7.33 -2.32 4.97
N ALA A 33 8.49 -1.74 4.69
CA ALA A 33 9.21 -1.96 3.44
C ALA A 33 9.52 -3.46 3.25
N LEU A 34 10.04 -4.12 4.28
CA LEU A 34 10.33 -5.55 4.26
C LEU A 34 9.08 -6.38 3.97
N ALA A 35 7.93 -6.03 4.57
CA ALA A 35 6.68 -6.71 4.28
C ALA A 35 6.31 -6.60 2.80
N HIS A 36 6.38 -5.41 2.19
CA HIS A 36 6.13 -5.25 0.75
C HIS A 36 7.08 -6.10 -0.11
N HIS A 37 8.38 -6.07 0.20
CA HIS A 37 9.40 -6.86 -0.53
C HIS A 37 9.17 -8.37 -0.40
N LEU A 38 8.82 -8.87 0.77
CA LEU A 38 8.52 -10.29 0.98
C LEU A 38 7.24 -10.71 0.25
N THR A 39 6.19 -9.89 0.27
CA THR A 39 4.98 -10.13 -0.53
C THR A 39 5.32 -10.17 -2.02
N PHE A 40 6.10 -9.21 -2.51
CA PHE A 40 6.52 -9.19 -3.91
C PHE A 40 7.37 -10.40 -4.29
N ALA A 41 8.34 -10.78 -3.45
CA ALA A 41 9.16 -11.96 -3.66
C ALA A 41 8.34 -13.25 -3.69
N ALA A 42 7.36 -13.40 -2.79
CA ALA A 42 6.45 -14.54 -2.79
C ALA A 42 5.66 -14.61 -4.12
N CYS A 43 5.13 -13.49 -4.60
CA CYS A 43 4.38 -13.42 -5.86
C CYS A 43 5.23 -13.69 -7.12
N LYS A 44 6.56 -13.50 -7.06
CA LYS A 44 7.48 -13.90 -8.14
C LYS A 44 7.82 -15.39 -8.14
N SER A 45 7.56 -16.07 -7.02
CA SER A 45 7.80 -17.49 -6.82
C SER A 45 6.51 -18.31 -7.01
N TRP A 46 6.50 -19.56 -6.56
CA TRP A 46 5.30 -20.42 -6.53
C TRP A 46 4.39 -20.14 -5.33
N ALA A 47 4.76 -19.23 -4.43
CA ALA A 47 4.01 -18.92 -3.21
C ALA A 47 3.04 -17.73 -3.36
N GLY A 48 2.87 -17.20 -4.57
CA GLY A 48 1.96 -16.09 -4.84
C GLY A 48 0.50 -16.52 -4.80
N THR A 49 -0.34 -15.67 -4.22
CA THR A 49 -1.80 -15.86 -4.21
C THR A 49 -2.52 -14.59 -4.62
N THR A 50 -3.78 -14.70 -5.05
CA THR A 50 -4.65 -13.54 -5.35
C THR A 50 -4.63 -12.53 -4.21
N ARG A 51 -4.75 -13.00 -2.96
CA ARG A 51 -4.67 -12.17 -1.75
C ARG A 51 -3.35 -11.38 -1.66
N LEU A 52 -2.20 -12.03 -1.89
CA LEU A 52 -0.89 -11.37 -1.84
C LEU A 52 -0.74 -10.35 -2.97
N VAL A 53 -1.24 -10.65 -4.16
CA VAL A 53 -1.25 -9.70 -5.28
C VAL A 53 -2.18 -8.52 -4.98
N SER A 54 -3.34 -8.73 -4.35
CA SER A 54 -4.21 -7.65 -3.89
C SER A 54 -3.54 -6.74 -2.85
N GLU A 55 -2.64 -7.25 -2.00
CA GLU A 55 -1.84 -6.39 -1.11
C GLU A 55 -0.85 -5.52 -1.90
N LEU A 56 -0.28 -6.04 -3.00
CA LEU A 56 0.56 -5.23 -3.89
C LEU A 56 -0.26 -4.16 -4.62
N VAL A 57 -1.50 -4.47 -5.05
CA VAL A 57 -2.41 -3.46 -5.63
C VAL A 57 -2.74 -2.36 -4.61
N ARG A 58 -3.00 -2.73 -3.35
CA ARG A 58 -3.18 -1.76 -2.26
C ARG A 58 -1.94 -0.89 -2.07
N MET A 59 -0.75 -1.47 -2.12
CA MET A 59 0.52 -0.73 -2.06
C MET A 59 0.64 0.28 -3.21
N VAL A 60 0.32 -0.11 -4.45
CA VAL A 60 0.29 0.82 -5.60
C VAL A 60 -0.60 2.04 -5.33
N TYR A 61 -1.82 1.82 -4.84
CA TYR A 61 -2.73 2.94 -4.51
C TYR A 61 -2.26 3.79 -3.34
N LEU A 62 -1.70 3.19 -2.29
CA LEU A 62 -1.13 3.94 -1.17
C LEU A 62 0.00 4.84 -1.66
N THR A 63 0.92 4.29 -2.46
CA THR A 63 2.05 5.04 -3.02
C THR A 63 1.57 6.19 -3.90
N PHE A 64 0.54 5.95 -4.72
CA PHE A 64 -0.10 7.00 -5.51
C PHE A 64 -0.72 8.10 -4.65
N TYR A 65 -1.47 7.75 -3.60
CA TYR A 65 -2.10 8.75 -2.74
C TYR A 65 -1.09 9.53 -1.90
N VAL A 66 -0.02 8.90 -1.42
CA VAL A 66 1.07 9.63 -0.75
C VAL A 66 1.75 10.61 -1.71
N GLN A 67 1.91 10.24 -2.99
CA GLN A 67 2.38 11.16 -4.01
C GLN A 67 1.40 12.31 -4.28
N CYS A 68 0.08 12.08 -4.22
CA CYS A 68 -0.91 13.16 -4.31
C CYS A 68 -0.78 14.17 -3.16
N GLU A 69 -0.26 13.76 -2.00
CA GLU A 69 0.06 14.65 -0.87
C GLU A 69 1.42 15.37 -1.05
N GLY A 70 2.09 15.20 -2.19
CA GLY A 70 3.33 15.89 -2.55
C GLY A 70 4.62 15.11 -2.25
N TYR A 71 4.51 13.83 -1.92
CA TYR A 71 5.67 12.99 -1.55
C TYR A 71 5.90 11.91 -2.60
N GLY A 72 6.51 12.29 -3.72
CA GLY A 72 6.84 11.40 -4.83
C GLY A 72 6.80 12.14 -6.16
N ASP A 73 7.40 11.53 -7.17
CA ASP A 73 7.61 12.08 -8.50
C ASP A 73 7.45 11.03 -9.62
N THR A 74 6.87 9.88 -9.29
CA THR A 74 6.64 8.79 -10.24
C THR A 74 5.59 9.20 -11.26
N GLU A 75 5.81 8.90 -12.55
CA GLU A 75 4.83 9.23 -13.58
C GLU A 75 3.52 8.45 -13.37
N ILE A 76 2.38 9.12 -13.56
CA ILE A 76 1.05 8.49 -13.37
C ILE A 76 0.89 7.23 -14.24
N ALA A 77 1.47 7.22 -15.45
CA ALA A 77 1.47 6.07 -16.33
C ALA A 77 2.16 4.84 -15.71
N GLN A 78 3.19 5.02 -14.87
CA GLN A 78 3.87 3.90 -14.21
C GLN A 78 2.97 3.26 -13.15
N PHE A 79 2.19 4.05 -12.40
CA PHE A 79 1.19 3.51 -11.48
C PHE A 79 0.12 2.69 -12.22
N ALA A 80 -0.43 3.24 -13.32
CA ALA A 80 -1.44 2.55 -14.12
C ALA A 80 -0.90 1.25 -14.75
N ASN A 81 0.35 1.26 -15.24
CA ASN A 81 1.00 0.06 -15.75
C ASN A 81 1.19 -1.02 -14.66
N ALA A 82 1.62 -0.63 -13.46
CA ALA A 82 1.80 -1.55 -12.35
C ALA A 82 0.47 -2.15 -11.88
N GLU A 83 -0.58 -1.32 -11.75
CA GLU A 83 -1.93 -1.76 -11.42
C GLU A 83 -2.44 -2.77 -12.46
N ALA A 84 -2.40 -2.43 -13.74
CA ALA A 84 -2.86 -3.30 -14.82
C ALA A 84 -2.11 -4.65 -14.85
N ALA A 85 -0.81 -4.64 -14.59
CA ALA A 85 0.02 -5.84 -14.50
C ALA A 85 -0.41 -6.76 -13.34
N LEU A 86 -0.69 -6.19 -12.17
CA LEU A 86 -1.12 -6.93 -10.99
C LEU A 86 -2.56 -7.46 -11.15
N GLU A 87 -3.48 -6.66 -11.70
CA GLU A 87 -4.84 -7.09 -12.02
C GLU A 87 -4.85 -8.21 -13.07
N THR A 88 -4.02 -8.10 -14.11
CA THR A 88 -3.84 -9.19 -15.09
C THR A 88 -3.32 -10.45 -14.41
N CYS A 89 -2.41 -10.33 -13.43
CA CYS A 89 -1.93 -11.46 -12.65
C CYS A 89 -3.06 -12.14 -11.85
N ILE A 90 -3.93 -11.35 -11.21
CA ILE A 90 -5.12 -11.86 -10.49
C ILE A 90 -6.08 -12.57 -11.45
N LEU A 91 -6.40 -11.95 -12.58
CA LEU A 91 -7.34 -12.52 -13.56
C LEU A 91 -6.84 -13.86 -14.13
N ARG A 92 -5.52 -14.00 -14.33
CA ARG A 92 -4.92 -15.27 -14.79
C ARG A 92 -4.98 -16.39 -13.75
N ALA A 93 -5.03 -16.08 -12.45
CA ALA A 93 -5.02 -17.08 -11.39
C ALA A 93 -6.27 -17.96 -11.39
N GLY A 94 -7.41 -17.43 -11.88
CA GLY A 94 -8.67 -18.14 -11.94
C GLY A 94 -9.08 -18.74 -10.59
N ASP A 95 -9.68 -19.93 -10.62
CA ASP A 95 -10.20 -20.61 -9.42
C ASP A 95 -9.09 -21.21 -8.53
N ASP A 96 -7.87 -21.39 -9.06
CA ASP A 96 -6.75 -21.98 -8.32
C ASP A 96 -6.11 -20.99 -7.34
N GLU A 97 -6.51 -19.71 -7.40
CA GLU A 97 -6.02 -18.56 -6.62
C GLU A 97 -4.49 -18.38 -6.61
N THR A 98 -3.79 -19.12 -7.47
CA THR A 98 -2.33 -19.17 -7.52
C THR A 98 -1.85 -18.12 -8.50
N CYS A 99 -1.16 -17.12 -7.99
CA CYS A 99 -0.63 -16.01 -8.79
C CYS A 99 0.88 -16.19 -8.99
N ARG A 100 1.34 -15.87 -10.21
CA ARG A 100 2.76 -15.70 -10.48
C ARG A 100 2.98 -14.45 -11.32
N ILE A 101 3.74 -13.51 -10.77
CA ILE A 101 4.18 -12.30 -11.47
C ILE A 101 5.32 -12.70 -12.42
N SER A 102 5.14 -12.42 -13.71
CA SER A 102 6.16 -12.65 -14.73
C SER A 102 7.29 -11.60 -14.64
N PRO A 103 8.46 -11.84 -15.25
CA PRO A 103 9.54 -10.85 -15.28
C PRO A 103 9.13 -9.50 -15.91
N VAL A 104 8.25 -9.52 -16.92
CA VAL A 104 7.75 -8.30 -17.57
C VAL A 104 6.88 -7.50 -16.60
N GLU A 105 5.98 -8.16 -15.88
CA GLU A 105 5.13 -7.51 -14.87
C GLU A 105 5.95 -7.04 -13.67
N SER A 106 6.97 -7.80 -13.27
CA SER A 106 7.91 -7.44 -12.19
C SER A 106 8.56 -6.08 -12.48
N ALA A 107 9.03 -5.88 -13.71
CA ALA A 107 9.67 -4.63 -14.13
C ALA A 107 8.73 -3.41 -14.08
N LEU A 108 7.40 -3.62 -14.15
CA LEU A 108 6.41 -2.55 -14.01
C LEU A 108 6.13 -2.21 -12.54
N VAL A 109 6.26 -3.19 -11.62
CA VAL A 109 5.97 -3.03 -10.19
C VAL A 109 7.18 -2.51 -9.40
N GLU A 110 8.40 -2.88 -9.81
CA GLU A 110 9.64 -2.51 -9.11
C GLU A 110 9.83 -0.99 -8.88
N PRO A 111 9.55 -0.11 -9.85
CA PRO A 111 9.65 1.34 -9.63
C PRO A 111 8.67 1.84 -8.56
N ILE A 112 7.46 1.26 -8.51
CA ILE A 112 6.45 1.64 -7.51
C ILE A 112 6.86 1.15 -6.13
N LEU A 113 7.43 -0.05 -6.03
CA LEU A 113 7.96 -0.59 -4.79
C LEU A 113 9.09 0.28 -4.22
N GLN A 114 10.00 0.76 -5.07
CA GLN A 114 11.07 1.69 -4.67
C GLN A 114 10.52 3.06 -4.22
N GLN A 115 9.48 3.57 -4.88
CA GLN A 115 8.82 4.80 -4.45
C GLN A 115 8.10 4.60 -3.10
N ALA A 116 7.45 3.46 -2.90
CA ALA A 116 6.81 3.10 -1.63
C ALA A 116 7.82 3.11 -0.47
N ASP A 117 9.00 2.51 -0.68
CA ASP A 117 10.08 2.54 0.32
C ASP A 117 10.49 3.97 0.62
N THR A 118 10.79 4.76 -0.41
CA THR A 118 11.20 6.17 -0.28
C THR A 118 10.19 6.98 0.55
N GLN A 119 8.91 6.80 0.26
CA GLN A 119 7.82 7.45 0.99
C GLN A 119 7.74 7.01 2.45
N LEU A 120 7.95 5.74 2.78
CA LEU A 120 7.93 5.27 4.17
C LEU A 120 9.02 5.93 5.03
N PHE A 121 10.18 6.22 4.45
CA PHE A 121 11.29 6.86 5.16
C PHE A 121 11.21 8.39 5.19
N LEU A 122 10.56 9.03 4.21
CA LEU A 122 10.61 10.48 4.02
C LEU A 122 9.28 11.21 4.20
N ALA A 123 8.15 10.57 3.88
CA ALA A 123 6.85 11.21 3.99
C ALA A 123 6.43 11.35 5.47
N PRO A 124 5.79 12.47 5.86
CA PRO A 124 5.25 12.62 7.19
C PRO A 124 4.13 11.61 7.43
N ARG A 125 3.97 11.19 8.69
CA ARG A 125 2.90 10.28 9.12
C ARG A 125 1.52 10.76 8.70
N GLN A 126 1.28 12.07 8.68
CA GLN A 126 0.01 12.63 8.20
C GLN A 126 -0.27 12.25 6.76
N ALA A 127 0.70 12.35 5.85
CA ALA A 127 0.50 12.00 4.44
C ALA A 127 0.16 10.51 4.27
N LEU A 128 0.82 9.64 5.05
CA LEU A 128 0.48 8.22 5.09
C LEU A 128 -0.96 8.00 5.59
N ILE A 129 -1.36 8.65 6.69
CA ILE A 129 -2.72 8.56 7.24
C ILE A 129 -3.77 9.01 6.23
N GLU A 130 -3.56 10.15 5.56
CA GLU A 130 -4.47 10.63 4.51
C GLU A 130 -4.57 9.64 3.35
N ALA A 131 -3.44 9.06 2.92
CA ALA A 131 -3.43 8.04 1.88
C ALA A 131 -4.24 6.79 2.26
N TYR A 132 -4.08 6.30 3.50
CA TYR A 132 -4.88 5.17 4.01
C TYR A 132 -6.37 5.51 4.07
N GLN A 133 -6.75 6.72 4.49
CA GLN A 133 -8.16 7.15 4.53
C GLN A 133 -8.76 7.25 3.12
N ARG A 134 -7.98 7.73 2.15
CA ARG A 134 -8.40 7.79 0.73
C ARG A 134 -8.58 6.39 0.16
N LEU A 135 -7.66 5.47 0.44
CA LEU A 135 -7.79 4.07 0.03
C LEU A 135 -9.04 3.41 0.66
N ASP A 136 -9.27 3.57 1.96
CA ASP A 136 -10.46 3.02 2.61
C ASP A 136 -11.76 3.56 2.00
N ARG A 137 -11.81 4.87 1.68
CA ARG A 137 -12.95 5.47 1.00
C ARG A 137 -13.14 4.90 -0.41
N PHE A 138 -12.06 4.71 -1.15
CA PHE A 138 -12.09 4.10 -2.48
C PHE A 138 -12.62 2.66 -2.42
N LEU A 139 -12.08 1.82 -1.53
CA LEU A 139 -12.51 0.42 -1.37
C LEU A 139 -13.97 0.27 -0.94
N ARG A 140 -14.54 1.28 -0.25
CA ARG A 140 -15.97 1.32 0.10
C ARG A 140 -16.87 1.87 -1.01
N SER A 141 -16.29 2.54 -2.01
CA SER A 141 -17.03 3.11 -3.12
C SER A 141 -17.11 2.13 -4.28
N SER A 142 -18.23 2.10 -5.01
CA SER A 142 -18.34 1.39 -6.29
C SER A 142 -17.66 2.14 -7.44
N ASN A 143 -16.63 2.93 -7.15
CA ASN A 143 -16.01 3.83 -8.12
C ASN A 143 -15.02 3.09 -9.02
N GLU A 144 -14.84 3.61 -10.23
CA GLU A 144 -13.73 3.21 -11.11
C GLU A 144 -12.37 3.54 -10.47
N SER A 145 -11.33 2.85 -10.91
CA SER A 145 -9.96 3.11 -10.45
C SER A 145 -9.62 4.61 -10.56
N PRO A 146 -8.97 5.20 -9.55
CA PRO A 146 -8.48 6.58 -9.62
C PRO A 146 -7.33 6.77 -10.61
N LEU A 147 -6.72 5.68 -11.09
CA LEU A 147 -5.66 5.69 -12.09
C LEU A 147 -6.28 5.68 -13.50
N PRO A 148 -5.66 6.36 -14.47
CA PRO A 148 -6.17 6.37 -15.84
C PRO A 148 -6.14 4.96 -16.41
N GLN A 149 -7.26 4.52 -16.99
CA GLN A 149 -7.28 3.27 -17.73
C GLN A 149 -6.41 3.43 -18.99
N LEU A 150 -5.36 2.62 -19.09
CA LEU A 150 -4.54 2.55 -20.28
C LEU A 150 -5.34 1.76 -21.32
N SER A 151 -5.81 2.45 -22.36
CA SER A 151 -6.36 1.80 -23.54
C SER A 151 -5.23 1.02 -24.22
N MET A 152 -5.28 -0.32 -24.15
CA MET A 152 -4.45 -1.20 -24.97
C MET A 152 -4.80 -1.09 -26.44
#